data_AF-A0A973KTE3-F1
#
_entry.id   AF-A0A973KTE3-F1
#
_cell.length_a   1.000
_cell.length_b   1.000
_cell.length_c   1.000
_cell.angle_alpha   90.00
_cell.angle_beta   90.00
_cell.angle_gamma   90.00
#
_symmetry.space_group_name_H-M   'P 1'
#
loop_
_entity.id
_entity.type
_entity.pdbx_description
1 polymer ?
#
loop_
_entity_poly.entity_id
_entity_poly.type
_entity_poly.pdbx_seq_one_letter_code
_entity_poly.pdbx_strand_id
1 'polypeptide(L)'
;MPTSLPSRGRAATAAALLALASLWAVGPTDPASADTTAQPARVMENLGRGVVAVRSSSTQVLVSWRLLGLDPEGIGFNVYRSTAGGTYTRLNASALTAGTNYTDTSADLTESNSYRVTPVVGGQEQTPSSAFTLTANHA
;
A
#
# COMPACT_ATOMS: atom_id res chain seq x y z
N MET A 1 11.22 29.77 -51.35
CA MET A 1 11.38 28.48 -52.06
C MET A 1 10.44 27.46 -51.41
N PRO A 2 9.25 27.19 -51.97
CA PRO A 2 8.35 26.15 -51.48
C PRO A 2 8.64 24.83 -52.22
N THR A 3 8.91 23.75 -51.49
CA THR A 3 9.11 22.43 -52.10
C THR A 3 7.98 21.50 -51.68
N SER A 4 7.24 21.04 -52.68
CA SER A 4 6.08 20.16 -52.65
C SER A 4 6.35 18.79 -52.00
N LEU A 5 5.38 18.27 -51.24
CA LEU A 5 5.18 16.83 -51.06
C LEU A 5 4.14 16.32 -52.07
N PRO A 6 4.40 15.15 -52.68
CA PRO A 6 3.29 14.20 -52.83
C PRO A 6 3.72 12.74 -52.62
N SER A 7 2.88 11.93 -51.99
CA SER A 7 2.13 10.89 -52.71
C SER A 7 1.29 10.07 -51.74
N ARG A 8 -0.01 10.00 -52.02
CA ARG A 8 -0.90 8.97 -51.49
C ARG A 8 -0.72 7.73 -52.37
N GLY A 9 -0.19 6.66 -51.79
CA GLY A 9 -0.18 5.33 -52.40
C GLY A 9 -1.48 4.60 -52.14
N ARG A 10 -2.12 4.12 -53.20
CA ARG A 10 -3.42 3.42 -53.24
C ARG A 10 -3.33 2.00 -52.68
N ALA A 11 -4.50 1.53 -52.25
CA ALA A 11 -4.83 0.16 -51.92
C ALA A 11 -4.42 -0.86 -53.00
N ALA A 12 -4.10 -2.08 -52.55
CA ALA A 12 -4.16 -3.29 -53.36
C ALA A 12 -4.85 -4.39 -52.56
N THR A 13 -5.91 -4.92 -53.16
CA THR A 13 -6.78 -6.00 -52.72
C THR A 13 -6.18 -7.36 -53.12
N ALA A 14 -6.79 -8.44 -52.60
CA ALA A 14 -6.66 -9.87 -52.93
C ALA A 14 -5.65 -10.64 -52.06
N ALA A 15 -5.88 -11.89 -51.64
CA ALA A 15 -6.84 -12.89 -52.08
C ALA A 15 -7.23 -13.80 -50.90
N ALA A 16 -8.44 -14.36 -50.98
CA ALA A 16 -8.95 -15.38 -50.09
C ALA A 16 -8.19 -16.71 -50.26
N LEU A 17 -7.96 -17.41 -49.14
CA LEU A 17 -7.73 -18.86 -49.12
C LEU A 17 -8.63 -19.46 -48.04
N LEU A 18 -9.61 -20.22 -48.51
CA LEU A 18 -10.47 -21.11 -47.72
C LEU A 18 -9.63 -22.30 -47.24
N ALA A 19 -9.66 -22.58 -45.94
CA ALA A 19 -9.33 -23.90 -45.39
C ALA A 19 -10.53 -24.40 -44.58
N LEU A 20 -10.95 -25.62 -44.87
CA LEU A 20 -12.16 -26.26 -44.38
C LEU A 20 -12.04 -26.77 -42.94
N ALA A 21 -13.20 -26.70 -42.26
CA ALA A 21 -13.76 -27.63 -41.27
C ALA A 21 -12.94 -28.02 -40.03
N SER A 22 -13.49 -27.72 -38.85
CA SER A 22 -13.43 -28.63 -37.70
C SER A 22 -14.67 -28.51 -36.83
N LEU A 23 -15.27 -29.69 -36.63
CA LEU A 23 -16.44 -30.03 -35.83
C LEU A 23 -16.30 -29.57 -34.36
N TRP A 24 -17.44 -29.15 -33.79
CA TRP A 24 -17.68 -28.75 -32.41
C TRP A 24 -17.09 -29.73 -31.38
N ALA A 25 -16.03 -29.37 -30.68
CA ALA A 25 -15.68 -30.00 -29.42
C ALA A 25 -16.45 -29.26 -28.31
N VAL A 26 -17.65 -29.73 -27.99
CA VAL A 26 -18.25 -29.44 -26.68
C VAL A 26 -17.35 -30.17 -25.68
N GLY A 27 -16.40 -29.44 -25.09
CA GLY A 27 -15.67 -29.93 -23.93
C GLY A 27 -16.66 -30.22 -22.80
N PRO A 28 -16.34 -31.13 -21.87
CA PRO A 28 -17.16 -31.33 -20.68
C PRO A 28 -17.36 -29.96 -20.02
N THR A 29 -18.60 -29.52 -19.94
CA THR A 29 -18.99 -28.49 -18.98
C THR A 29 -18.69 -29.10 -17.62
N ASP A 30 -17.61 -28.66 -16.97
CA ASP A 30 -17.38 -28.94 -15.55
C ASP A 30 -18.25 -27.97 -14.76
N PRO A 31 -19.40 -28.37 -14.16
CA PRO A 31 -20.04 -27.58 -13.14
C PRO A 31 -19.29 -27.83 -11.82
N ALA A 32 -17.99 -27.54 -11.77
CA ALA A 32 -17.32 -27.29 -10.49
C ALA A 32 -17.60 -25.83 -10.10
N SER A 33 -18.89 -25.49 -9.99
CA SER A 33 -19.31 -24.34 -9.21
C SER A 33 -19.06 -24.71 -7.75
N ALA A 34 -17.87 -24.38 -7.26
CA ALA A 34 -17.59 -24.40 -5.85
C ALA A 34 -18.52 -23.37 -5.19
N ASP A 35 -19.64 -23.85 -4.67
CA ASP A 35 -20.56 -23.07 -3.85
C ASP A 35 -19.85 -22.75 -2.53
N THR A 36 -18.98 -21.75 -2.57
CA THR A 36 -18.31 -21.22 -1.39
C THR A 36 -19.37 -20.44 -0.65
N THR A 37 -20.06 -21.10 0.27
CA THR A 37 -20.90 -20.42 1.25
C THR A 37 -20.03 -19.42 2.02
N ALA A 38 -20.12 -18.15 1.65
CA ALA A 38 -19.39 -17.07 2.32
C ALA A 38 -19.87 -17.02 3.77
N GLN A 39 -18.97 -17.34 4.71
CA GLN A 39 -19.29 -17.28 6.12
C GLN A 39 -19.65 -15.82 6.48
N PRO A 40 -20.74 -15.56 7.24
CA PRO A 40 -21.13 -14.21 7.57
C PRO A 40 -20.00 -13.48 8.30
N ALA A 41 -19.76 -12.22 7.92
CA ALA A 41 -18.76 -11.39 8.55
C ALA A 41 -19.06 -11.26 10.05
N ARG A 42 -18.04 -11.49 10.89
CA ARG A 42 -18.17 -11.30 12.34
C ARG A 42 -18.15 -9.81 12.66
N VAL A 43 -18.98 -9.39 13.61
CA VAL A 43 -18.88 -8.05 14.19
C VAL A 43 -17.57 -7.96 14.97
N MET A 44 -16.77 -6.94 14.66
CA MET A 44 -15.48 -6.68 15.31
C MET A 44 -15.43 -5.21 15.77
N GLU A 45 -14.57 -4.92 16.73
CA GLU A 45 -14.36 -3.55 17.21
C GLU A 45 -13.78 -2.66 16.10
N ASN A 46 -14.21 -1.39 16.07
CA ASN A 46 -13.60 -0.38 15.22
C ASN A 46 -12.35 0.20 15.90
N LEU A 47 -11.19 -0.37 15.58
CA LEU A 47 -9.92 0.01 16.18
C LEU A 47 -9.19 1.08 15.36
N GLY A 48 -8.56 2.02 16.07
CA GLY A 48 -7.52 2.86 15.48
C GLY A 48 -6.23 2.08 15.23
N ARG A 49 -5.29 2.73 14.51
CA ARG A 49 -3.96 2.17 14.23
C ARG A 49 -3.16 1.88 15.50
N GLY A 50 -3.45 2.64 16.56
CA GLY A 50 -2.93 2.46 17.91
C GLY A 50 -1.41 2.42 17.97
N VAL A 51 -0.82 3.50 17.44
CA VAL A 51 0.63 3.73 17.46
C VAL A 51 1.11 3.82 18.90
N VAL A 52 2.23 3.19 19.19
CA VAL A 52 2.96 3.30 20.46
C VAL A 52 4.42 3.53 20.14
N ALA A 53 5.09 4.36 20.93
CA ALA A 53 6.52 4.62 20.83
C ALA A 53 7.16 4.39 22.21
N VAL A 54 8.16 3.51 22.28
CA VAL A 54 8.87 3.17 23.51
C VAL A 54 10.35 3.42 23.31
N ARG A 55 10.98 4.06 24.29
CA ARG A 55 12.43 4.22 24.30
C ARG A 55 13.07 2.84 24.50
N SER A 56 13.73 2.31 23.46
CA SER A 56 14.37 1.00 23.52
C SER A 56 15.84 1.08 23.97
N SER A 57 16.44 2.27 23.95
CA SER A 57 17.79 2.53 24.45
C SER A 57 18.01 4.02 24.75
N SER A 58 19.23 4.41 25.12
CA SER A 58 19.57 5.81 25.30
C SER A 58 19.40 6.67 24.03
N THR A 59 19.33 6.07 22.84
CA THR A 59 19.30 6.77 21.54
C THR A 59 18.23 6.26 20.56
N GLN A 60 17.44 5.25 20.94
CA GLN A 60 16.51 4.59 20.02
C GLN A 60 15.09 4.55 20.57
N VAL A 61 14.13 4.71 19.66
CA VAL A 61 12.70 4.55 19.92
C VAL A 61 12.16 3.45 19.02
N LEU A 62 11.56 2.42 19.62
CA LEU A 62 10.77 1.43 18.90
C LEU A 62 9.34 1.96 18.77
N VAL A 63 8.91 2.15 17.53
CA VAL A 63 7.53 2.51 17.19
C VAL A 63 6.83 1.27 16.67
N SER A 64 5.64 0.96 17.19
CA SER A 64 4.82 -0.16 16.72
C SER A 64 3.35 0.22 16.56
N TRP A 65 2.64 -0.51 15.72
CA TRP A 65 1.23 -0.28 15.43
C TRP A 65 0.51 -1.58 15.01
N ARG A 66 -0.82 -1.49 14.89
CA ARG A 66 -1.67 -2.61 14.49
C ARG A 66 -1.74 -2.77 12.97
N LEU A 67 -1.60 -4.02 12.51
CA LEU A 67 -2.21 -4.48 11.26
C LEU A 67 -3.67 -4.82 11.57
N LEU A 68 -4.61 -4.20 10.86
CA LEU A 68 -6.04 -4.37 11.06
C LEU A 68 -6.58 -5.44 10.11
N GLY A 69 -7.64 -6.15 10.52
CA GLY A 69 -8.27 -7.16 9.65
C GLY A 69 -8.91 -6.60 8.38
N LEU A 70 -9.13 -5.28 8.32
CA LEU A 70 -9.64 -4.57 7.14
C LEU A 70 -8.53 -3.98 6.27
N ASP A 71 -7.26 -4.11 6.66
CA ASP A 71 -6.18 -3.69 5.79
C ASP A 71 -6.06 -4.66 4.60
N PRO A 72 -5.90 -4.16 3.37
CA PRO A 72 -5.65 -5.03 2.22
C PRO A 72 -4.31 -5.74 2.34
N GLU A 73 -4.22 -6.91 1.69
CA GLU A 73 -2.95 -7.61 1.54
C GLU A 73 -1.92 -6.71 0.83
N GLY A 74 -0.67 -6.77 1.28
CA GLY A 74 0.43 -5.96 0.72
C GLY A 74 0.37 -4.47 1.07
N ILE A 75 -0.47 -4.05 2.03
CA ILE A 75 -0.46 -2.69 2.56
C ILE A 75 0.96 -2.28 3.03
N GLY A 76 1.34 -1.05 2.74
CA GLY A 76 2.56 -0.44 3.25
C GLY A 76 2.27 0.57 4.36
N PHE A 77 3.32 0.98 5.08
CA PHE A 77 3.21 2.02 6.11
C PHE A 77 4.35 3.03 6.02
N ASN A 78 4.02 4.31 6.21
CA ASN A 78 4.99 5.38 6.41
C ASN A 78 4.91 5.88 7.86
N VAL A 79 6.07 6.07 8.48
CA VAL A 79 6.19 6.52 9.86
C VAL A 79 6.66 7.97 9.85
N TYR A 80 6.00 8.79 10.66
CA TYR A 80 6.26 10.21 10.75
C TYR A 80 6.54 10.62 12.19
N ARG A 81 7.47 11.55 12.38
CA ARG A 81 7.78 12.17 13.67
C ARG A 81 7.63 13.68 13.61
N SER A 82 7.02 14.25 14.64
CA SER A 82 7.11 15.66 15.00
C SER A 82 7.92 15.78 16.28
N THR A 83 8.96 16.60 16.28
CA THR A 83 9.80 16.89 17.45
C THR A 83 9.45 18.27 17.98
N ALA A 84 9.28 18.41 19.29
CA ALA A 84 8.92 19.66 19.98
C ALA A 84 7.67 20.37 19.40
N GLY A 85 6.70 19.60 18.90
CA GLY A 85 5.48 20.14 18.28
C GLY A 85 5.66 20.72 16.87
N GLY A 86 6.82 20.48 16.24
CA GLY A 86 7.09 20.91 14.87
C GLY A 86 6.29 20.15 13.81
N THR A 87 6.66 20.34 12.54
CA THR A 87 6.02 19.62 11.43
C THR A 87 6.38 18.14 11.45
N TYR A 88 5.45 17.28 11.01
CA TYR A 88 5.72 15.85 10.85
C TYR A 88 6.63 15.59 9.65
N THR A 89 7.74 14.91 9.89
CA THR A 89 8.70 14.46 8.87
C THR A 89 8.66 12.95 8.76
N ARG A 90 8.67 12.44 7.52
CA ARG A 90 8.71 11.00 7.23
C ARG A 90 10.08 10.43 7.59
N LEU A 91 10.12 9.26 8.23
CA LEU A 91 11.35 8.62 8.70
C LEU A 91 11.87 7.53 7.76
N ASN A 92 10.98 6.81 7.09
CA ASN A 92 11.32 5.70 6.19
C ASN A 92 11.37 6.16 4.72
N ALA A 93 12.34 5.67 3.94
CA ALA A 93 12.48 6.02 2.52
C ALA A 93 11.40 5.38 1.62
N SER A 94 11.08 4.11 1.86
CA SER A 94 10.06 3.33 1.15
C SER A 94 9.01 2.80 2.11
N ALA A 95 7.78 2.62 1.65
CA ALA A 95 6.69 2.09 2.47
C ALA A 95 7.06 0.74 3.08
N LEU A 96 6.81 0.58 4.38
CA LEU A 96 7.14 -0.62 5.14
C LEU A 96 6.06 -1.68 4.92
N THR A 97 6.42 -2.83 4.35
CA THR A 97 5.48 -3.93 4.05
C THR A 97 5.79 -5.22 4.80
N ALA A 98 7.01 -5.36 5.34
CA ALA A 98 7.46 -6.58 6.02
C ALA A 98 7.08 -6.66 7.49
N GLY A 99 6.58 -5.58 8.10
CA GLY A 99 6.25 -5.53 9.51
C GLY A 99 5.51 -4.25 9.91
N THR A 100 4.99 -4.24 11.14
CA THR A 100 4.24 -3.10 11.72
C THR A 100 5.00 -2.43 12.86
N ASN A 101 6.30 -2.26 12.65
CA ASN A 101 7.21 -1.58 13.57
C ASN A 101 8.33 -0.85 12.82
N TYR A 102 8.94 0.12 13.48
CA TYR A 102 10.07 0.90 12.98
C TYR A 102 10.94 1.37 14.16
N THR A 103 12.26 1.26 14.02
CA THR A 103 13.21 1.79 15.00
C THR A 103 13.71 3.15 14.55
N ASP A 104 13.32 4.20 15.26
CA ASP A 104 13.85 5.54 15.05
C ASP A 104 15.13 5.73 15.85
N THR A 105 16.25 5.88 15.14
CA THR A 105 17.59 6.08 15.70
C THR A 105 18.03 7.55 15.69
N SER A 106 17.14 8.45 15.26
CA SER A 106 17.44 9.85 15.00
C SER A 106 16.64 10.82 15.89
N ALA A 107 15.89 10.29 16.85
CA ALA A 107 15.08 11.08 17.77
C ALA A 107 15.97 11.82 18.77
N ASP A 108 15.71 13.11 18.95
CA ASP A 108 16.23 13.84 20.11
C ASP A 108 15.34 13.51 21.31
N LEU A 109 15.83 12.67 22.20
CA LEU A 109 15.08 12.18 23.37
C LEU A 109 15.02 13.19 24.52
N THR A 110 15.70 14.33 24.40
CA THR A 110 15.54 15.45 25.32
C THR A 110 14.31 16.30 25.01
N GLU A 111 13.70 16.08 23.84
CA GLU A 111 12.49 16.74 23.37
C GLU A 111 11.30 15.77 23.34
N SER A 112 10.09 16.33 23.35
CA SER A 112 8.89 15.51 23.07
C SER A 112 8.90 15.07 21.60
N ASN A 113 8.61 13.79 21.35
CA ASN A 113 8.52 13.23 20.01
C ASN A 113 7.14 12.60 19.80
N SER A 114 6.37 13.15 18.87
CA SER A 114 5.06 12.64 18.49
C SER A 114 5.16 11.82 17.22
N TYR A 115 4.71 10.57 17.29
CA TYR A 115 4.75 9.61 16.19
C TYR A 115 3.35 9.36 15.65
N ARG A 116 3.22 9.27 14.33
CA ARG A 116 2.01 8.79 13.65
C ARG A 116 2.37 7.92 12.46
N VAL A 117 1.42 7.10 12.04
CA VAL A 117 1.59 6.15 10.94
C VAL A 117 0.56 6.44 9.86
N THR A 118 1.00 6.47 8.62
CA THR A 118 0.14 6.63 7.44
C THR A 118 0.14 5.33 6.65
N PRO A 119 -1.02 4.67 6.48
CA PRO A 119 -1.13 3.51 5.60
C PRO A 119 -0.89 3.90 4.14
N VAL A 120 -0.38 2.97 3.34
CA VAL A 120 -0.10 3.13 1.92
C VAL A 120 -0.78 1.99 1.18
N VAL A 121 -1.77 2.32 0.34
CA VAL A 121 -2.56 1.35 -0.44
C VAL A 121 -2.44 1.72 -1.90
N GLY A 122 -2.03 0.77 -2.75
CA GLY A 122 -1.81 1.02 -4.18
C GLY A 122 -0.78 2.13 -4.45
N GLY A 123 0.20 2.30 -3.55
CA GLY A 123 1.21 3.36 -3.63
C GLY A 123 0.71 4.76 -3.18
N GLN A 124 -0.53 4.88 -2.70
CA GLN A 124 -1.09 6.14 -2.23
C GLN A 124 -1.21 6.17 -0.71
N GLU A 125 -0.76 7.26 -0.10
CA GLU A 125 -0.96 7.51 1.32
C GLU A 125 -2.44 7.70 1.65
N GLN A 126 -2.85 7.11 2.77
CA GLN A 126 -4.20 7.22 3.31
C GLN A 126 -4.25 8.26 4.44
N THR A 127 -5.37 8.34 5.16
CA THR A 127 -5.47 9.19 6.35
C THR A 127 -4.46 8.73 7.42
N PRO A 128 -3.66 9.64 8.00
CA PRO A 128 -2.74 9.30 9.08
C PRO A 128 -3.50 8.88 10.34
N SER A 129 -2.86 8.03 11.14
CA SER A 129 -3.37 7.67 12.47
C SER A 129 -3.39 8.88 13.41
N SER A 130 -4.13 8.75 14.52
CA SER A 130 -3.85 9.53 15.72
C SER A 130 -2.38 9.36 16.14
N ALA A 131 -1.82 10.40 16.73
CA ALA A 131 -0.44 10.39 17.16
C ALA A 131 -0.29 9.77 18.57
N PHE A 132 0.89 9.23 18.83
CA PHE A 132 1.37 8.92 20.17
C PHE A 132 2.56 9.83 20.50
N THR A 133 2.54 10.47 21.67
CA THR A 133 3.62 11.34 22.11
C THR A 133 4.46 10.65 23.17
N LEU A 134 5.72 10.41 22.84
CA LEU A 134 6.76 10.10 23.81
C LEU A 134 7.25 11.43 24.40
N THR A 135 7.04 11.64 25.69
CA THR A 135 7.48 12.87 26.35
C THR A 135 9.00 12.91 26.49
N ALA A 136 9.53 14.13 26.58
CA ALA A 136 10.96 14.36 26.80
C ALA A 136 11.49 13.55 28.00
N ASN A 137 12.64 12.91 27.82
CA ASN A 137 13.34 12.14 28.85
C ASN A 137 12.54 10.96 29.45
N HIS A 138 11.43 10.55 28.83
CA HIS A 138 10.66 9.39 29.28
C HIS A 138 11.43 8.10 29.00
N ALA A 139 11.38 7.17 29.98
CA ALA A 139 11.97 5.83 29.87
C ALA A 139 10.95 4.83 29.31
#